data_AF-A0A2D6G0J3-F1
#
_entry.id   AF-A0A2D6G0J3-F1
#
_cell.length_a   1.000
_cell.length_b   1.000
_cell.length_c   1.000
_cell.angle_alpha   90.00
_cell.angle_beta   90.00
_cell.angle_gamma   90.00
#
_symmetry.space_group_name_H-M   'P 1'
#
loop_
_entity.id
_entity.type
_entity.pdbx_description
1 polymer ?
#
loop_
_entity_poly.entity_id
_entity_poly.type
_entity_poly.pdbx_seq_one_letter_code
_entity_poly.pdbx_strand_id
1 'polypeptide(L)'
;MALAACNVTTGDQYPAIGSRVANFENITAVREYRQCNADAIAMDQSARQDNAPARYIKSAELIAKCEAALGEKSSLVPVEERMRNYALGVQNNFKGGDVVQARSNLEKFKSTFADKDLYYADGSSFVDTMEILLGLRDYTALGQFSVANVNGVVKSELRRVRYWKAN
;
A
#
# COMPACT_ATOMS: atom_id res chain seq x y z
N MET A 1 -57.24 0.71 38.51
CA MET A 1 -56.60 0.01 37.36
C MET A 1 -56.74 0.92 36.15
N ALA A 2 -55.65 1.56 35.72
CA ALA A 2 -55.60 2.30 34.46
C ALA A 2 -54.51 1.65 33.61
N LEU A 3 -54.91 1.04 32.49
CA LEU A 3 -54.01 0.48 31.49
C LEU A 3 -53.53 1.64 30.61
N ALA A 4 -52.27 2.04 30.78
CA ALA A 4 -51.60 2.93 29.84
C ALA A 4 -51.20 2.09 28.61
N ALA A 5 -51.82 2.38 27.47
CA ALA A 5 -51.44 1.81 26.18
C ALA A 5 -50.14 2.46 25.69
N CYS A 6 -49.13 1.64 25.34
CA CYS A 6 -47.93 2.11 24.65
C CYS A 6 -48.31 2.55 23.24
N ASN A 7 -48.25 3.85 22.98
CA ASN A 7 -48.43 4.43 21.66
C ASN A 7 -47.13 4.17 20.86
N VAL A 8 -47.14 3.16 19.99
CA VAL A 8 -46.04 2.95 19.04
C VAL A 8 -46.20 4.00 17.95
N THR A 9 -45.52 5.13 18.12
CA THR A 9 -45.31 6.10 17.06
C THR A 9 -44.49 5.44 15.95
N THR A 10 -45.16 5.05 14.86
CA THR A 10 -44.54 4.74 13.58
C THR A 10 -44.06 6.04 12.94
N GLY A 11 -43.00 6.63 13.51
CA GLY A 11 -42.22 7.66 12.82
C GLY A 11 -41.36 6.97 11.77
N ASP A 12 -41.45 7.42 10.52
CA ASP A 12 -40.74 7.00 9.32
C ASP A 12 -39.65 5.92 9.53
N GLN A 13 -40.00 4.66 9.27
CA GLN A 13 -39.05 3.54 9.29
C GLN A 13 -38.19 3.46 8.02
N TYR A 14 -38.51 4.22 6.99
CA TYR A 14 -37.82 4.20 5.69
C TYR A 14 -36.36 4.71 5.72
N PRO A 15 -36.01 5.82 6.41
CA PRO A 15 -34.63 6.32 6.50
C PRO A 15 -33.70 5.37 7.29
N ALA A 16 -34.25 4.63 8.25
CA ALA A 16 -33.50 3.72 9.12
C ALA A 16 -33.11 2.40 8.42
N ILE A 17 -33.88 1.95 7.43
CA ILE A 17 -33.54 0.76 6.63
C ILE A 17 -32.47 1.13 5.59
N GLY A 18 -32.61 2.27 4.91
CA GLY A 18 -31.63 2.75 3.93
C GLY A 18 -30.23 2.95 4.54
N SER A 19 -30.15 3.53 5.75
CA SER A 19 -28.87 3.71 6.46
C SER A 19 -28.23 2.39 6.89
N ARG A 20 -29.02 1.38 7.26
CA ARG A 20 -28.51 0.03 7.59
C ARG A 20 -27.96 -0.71 6.37
N VAL A 21 -28.65 -0.62 5.22
CA VAL A 21 -28.18 -1.22 3.97
C VAL A 21 -26.89 -0.56 3.49
N ALA A 22 -26.82 0.78 3.49
CA ALA A 22 -25.60 1.52 3.14
C ALA A 22 -24.42 1.18 4.06
N ASN A 23 -24.66 1.09 5.38
CA ASN A 23 -23.64 0.66 6.33
C ASN A 23 -23.18 -0.78 6.09
N PHE A 24 -24.09 -1.69 5.75
CA PHE A 24 -23.75 -3.07 5.43
C PHE A 24 -22.89 -3.18 4.16
N GLU A 25 -23.24 -2.46 3.11
CA GLU A 25 -22.45 -2.40 1.86
C GLU A 25 -21.04 -1.83 2.08
N ASN A 26 -20.95 -0.80 2.95
CA ASN A 26 -19.68 -0.20 3.33
C ASN A 26 -18.79 -1.17 4.13
N ILE A 27 -19.35 -1.84 5.14
CA ILE A 27 -18.62 -2.83 5.95
C ILE A 27 -18.17 -4.02 5.08
N THR A 28 -19.02 -4.45 4.16
CA THR A 28 -18.72 -5.57 3.25
C THR A 28 -17.55 -5.23 2.34
N ALA A 29 -17.54 -4.03 1.73
CA ALA A 29 -16.43 -3.59 0.87
C ALA A 29 -15.08 -3.54 1.62
N VAL A 30 -15.06 -3.02 2.85
CA VAL A 30 -13.85 -2.99 3.69
C VAL A 30 -13.38 -4.42 4.03
N ARG A 31 -14.31 -5.33 4.32
CA ARG A 31 -13.99 -6.74 4.60
C ARG A 31 -13.41 -7.44 3.37
N GLU A 32 -14.03 -7.28 2.21
CA GLU A 32 -13.57 -7.87 0.95
C GLU A 32 -12.17 -7.38 0.58
N TYR A 33 -11.92 -6.07 0.72
CA TYR A 33 -10.58 -5.50 0.53
C TYR A 33 -9.55 -6.12 1.47
N ARG A 34 -9.87 -6.26 2.77
CA ARG A 34 -8.97 -6.85 3.75
C ARG A 34 -8.69 -8.32 3.48
N GLN A 35 -9.72 -9.08 3.10
CA GLN A 35 -9.56 -10.49 2.72
C GLN A 35 -8.67 -10.63 1.50
N CYS A 36 -8.91 -9.84 0.46
CA CYS A 36 -8.11 -9.82 -0.76
C CYS A 36 -6.63 -9.50 -0.46
N ASN A 37 -6.36 -8.51 0.40
CA ASN A 37 -4.99 -8.18 0.81
C ASN A 37 -4.35 -9.27 1.67
N ALA A 38 -5.12 -9.96 2.52
CA ALA A 38 -4.61 -11.09 3.30
C ALA A 38 -4.07 -12.19 2.39
N ASP A 39 -4.77 -12.52 1.31
CA ASP A 39 -4.32 -13.50 0.32
C ASP A 39 -3.03 -13.04 -0.38
N ALA A 40 -2.93 -11.76 -0.71
CA ALA A 40 -1.73 -11.18 -1.31
C ALA A 40 -0.52 -11.17 -0.36
N ILE A 41 -0.75 -10.90 0.93
CA ILE A 41 0.28 -10.97 1.98
C ILE A 41 0.73 -12.41 2.21
N ALA A 42 -0.19 -13.37 2.20
CA ALA A 42 0.17 -14.79 2.29
C ALA A 42 1.06 -15.21 1.10
N MET A 43 0.77 -14.70 -0.10
CA MET A 43 1.61 -14.92 -1.28
C MET A 43 3.01 -14.30 -1.13
N ASP A 44 3.12 -13.09 -0.59
CA ASP A 44 4.42 -12.44 -0.26
C ASP A 44 5.23 -13.26 0.75
N GLN A 45 4.59 -13.72 1.82
CA GLN A 45 5.23 -14.55 2.84
C GLN A 45 5.75 -15.85 2.24
N SER A 46 4.95 -16.49 1.39
CA SER A 46 5.33 -17.69 0.66
C SER A 46 6.48 -17.44 -0.32
N ALA A 47 6.52 -16.28 -0.98
CA ALA A 47 7.63 -15.88 -1.85
C ALA A 47 8.96 -15.76 -1.09
N ARG A 48 8.92 -15.23 0.15
CA ARG A 48 10.08 -15.12 1.04
C ARG A 48 10.60 -16.47 1.50
N GLN A 49 9.70 -17.38 1.88
CA GLN A 49 10.07 -18.72 2.38
C GLN A 49 10.73 -19.56 1.30
N ASP A 50 10.18 -19.54 0.09
CA ASP A 50 10.62 -20.41 -1.00
C ASP A 50 11.62 -19.73 -1.96
N ASN A 51 12.02 -18.49 -1.67
CA ASN A 51 12.84 -17.65 -2.57
C ASN A 51 12.32 -17.64 -4.01
N ALA A 52 11.02 -17.40 -4.19
CA ALA A 52 10.34 -17.53 -5.48
C ALA A 52 9.94 -16.15 -6.06
N PRO A 53 10.73 -15.55 -6.98
CA PRO A 53 10.46 -14.21 -7.55
C PRO A 53 9.07 -14.06 -8.17
N ALA A 54 8.60 -15.08 -8.89
CA ALA A 54 7.28 -15.06 -9.52
C ALA A 54 6.12 -14.89 -8.52
N ARG A 55 6.28 -15.36 -7.27
CA ARG A 55 5.24 -15.19 -6.24
C ARG A 55 5.18 -13.76 -5.70
N TYR A 56 6.30 -13.02 -5.72
CA TYR A 56 6.24 -11.59 -5.44
C TYR A 56 5.44 -10.84 -6.51
N ILE A 57 5.65 -11.14 -7.80
CA ILE A 57 4.87 -10.55 -8.89
C ILE A 57 3.37 -10.85 -8.69
N LYS A 58 3.02 -12.11 -8.45
CA LYS A 58 1.64 -12.52 -8.19
C LYS A 58 1.02 -11.81 -6.98
N SER A 59 1.79 -11.64 -5.89
CA SER A 59 1.37 -10.86 -4.73
C SER A 59 1.09 -9.40 -5.09
N ALA A 60 1.96 -8.77 -5.88
CA ALA A 60 1.79 -7.39 -6.32
C ALA A 60 0.57 -7.20 -7.24
N GLU A 61 0.32 -8.14 -8.16
CA GLU A 61 -0.87 -8.16 -9.02
C GLU A 61 -2.15 -8.27 -8.19
N LEU A 62 -2.15 -9.14 -7.16
CA LEU A 62 -3.29 -9.27 -6.24
C LEU A 62 -3.54 -7.96 -5.49
N ILE A 63 -2.50 -7.33 -4.92
CA ILE A 63 -2.62 -6.02 -4.25
C ILE A 63 -3.23 -4.98 -5.18
N ALA A 64 -2.72 -4.87 -6.42
CA ALA A 64 -3.24 -3.92 -7.40
C ALA A 64 -4.71 -4.18 -7.73
N LYS A 65 -5.11 -5.45 -7.82
CA LYS A 65 -6.51 -5.85 -8.02
C LYS A 65 -7.38 -5.49 -6.82
N CYS A 66 -6.91 -5.73 -5.60
CA CYS A 66 -7.65 -5.37 -4.38
C CYS A 66 -7.89 -3.86 -4.30
N GLU A 67 -6.86 -3.07 -4.62
CA GLU A 67 -6.95 -1.61 -4.62
C GLU A 67 -7.90 -1.10 -5.71
N ALA A 68 -7.82 -1.66 -6.92
CA ALA A 68 -8.72 -1.30 -8.02
C ALA A 68 -10.20 -1.65 -7.70
N ALA A 69 -10.44 -2.74 -6.96
CA ALA A 69 -11.78 -3.16 -6.57
C ALA A 69 -12.45 -2.20 -5.57
N LEU A 70 -11.69 -1.36 -4.86
CA LEU A 70 -12.27 -0.37 -3.95
C LEU A 70 -13.02 0.73 -4.71
N GLY A 71 -12.50 1.22 -5.83
CA GLY A 71 -13.09 2.33 -6.59
C GLY A 71 -13.47 3.52 -5.69
N GLU A 72 -14.72 3.96 -5.77
CA GLU A 72 -15.29 5.06 -4.97
C GLU A 72 -15.31 4.76 -3.45
N LYS A 73 -15.27 3.47 -3.06
CA LYS A 73 -15.26 3.02 -1.67
C LYS A 73 -13.88 3.10 -1.00
N SER A 74 -12.87 3.59 -1.71
CA SER A 74 -11.50 3.76 -1.19
C SER A 74 -11.41 4.68 0.03
N SER A 75 -12.38 5.57 0.22
CA SER A 75 -12.51 6.44 1.41
C SER A 75 -12.93 5.68 2.68
N LEU A 76 -13.50 4.48 2.55
CA LEU A 76 -13.95 3.65 3.68
C LEU A 76 -12.81 2.89 4.36
N VAL A 77 -11.69 2.71 3.66
CA VAL A 77 -10.51 2.05 4.20
C VAL A 77 -9.53 3.12 4.69
N PRO A 78 -8.96 2.97 5.91
CA PRO A 78 -7.95 3.89 6.42
C PRO A 78 -6.82 4.12 5.42
N VAL A 79 -6.45 5.38 5.20
CA VAL A 79 -5.44 5.74 4.19
C VAL A 79 -4.09 5.06 4.47
N GLU A 80 -3.68 4.96 5.74
CA GLU A 80 -2.44 4.27 6.10
C GLU A 80 -2.46 2.78 5.76
N GLU A 81 -3.61 2.11 5.94
CA GLU A 81 -3.79 0.70 5.58
C GLU A 81 -3.63 0.51 4.07
N ARG A 82 -4.25 1.37 3.28
CA ARG A 82 -4.09 1.39 1.82
C ARG A 82 -2.66 1.67 1.40
N MET A 83 -2.02 2.68 1.97
CA MET A 83 -0.64 3.03 1.67
C MET A 83 0.30 1.85 1.91
N ARG A 84 0.18 1.15 3.06
CA ARG A 84 1.02 -0.01 3.39
C ARG A 84 0.87 -1.15 2.39
N ASN A 85 -0.36 -1.48 2.02
CA ASN A 85 -0.63 -2.53 1.05
C ASN A 85 -0.08 -2.15 -0.34
N TYR A 86 -0.33 -0.92 -0.79
CA TYR A 86 0.17 -0.42 -2.06
C TYR A 86 1.70 -0.43 -2.12
N ALA A 87 2.36 0.06 -1.06
CA ALA A 87 3.81 0.07 -0.93
C ALA A 87 4.41 -1.34 -0.97
N LEU A 88 3.76 -2.32 -0.33
CA LEU A 88 4.13 -3.74 -0.44
C LEU A 88 4.07 -4.23 -1.89
N GLY A 89 3.03 -3.86 -2.64
CA GLY A 89 2.92 -4.19 -4.07
C GLY A 89 4.06 -3.62 -4.91
N VAL A 90 4.45 -2.36 -4.66
CA VAL A 90 5.62 -1.73 -5.32
C VAL A 90 6.91 -2.50 -5.02
N GLN A 91 7.15 -2.82 -3.75
CA GLN A 91 8.32 -3.61 -3.35
C GLN A 91 8.31 -5.01 -3.95
N ASN A 92 7.15 -5.63 -4.07
CA ASN A 92 7.03 -6.99 -4.59
C ASN A 92 7.26 -7.07 -6.09
N ASN A 93 6.82 -6.08 -6.87
CA ASN A 93 7.25 -5.97 -8.27
C ASN A 93 8.76 -5.84 -8.38
N PHE A 94 9.38 -4.99 -7.55
CA PHE A 94 10.83 -4.83 -7.53
C PHE A 94 11.57 -6.13 -7.15
N LYS A 95 11.16 -6.79 -6.06
CA LYS A 95 11.72 -8.08 -5.61
C LYS A 95 11.50 -9.21 -6.63
N GLY A 96 10.39 -9.16 -7.36
CA GLY A 96 10.07 -10.08 -8.45
C GLY A 96 10.86 -9.83 -9.73
N GLY A 97 11.56 -8.69 -9.83
CA GLY A 97 12.34 -8.29 -11.01
C GLY A 97 11.57 -7.42 -12.02
N ASP A 98 10.30 -7.12 -11.78
CA ASP A 98 9.50 -6.23 -12.63
C ASP A 98 9.69 -4.76 -12.23
N VAL A 99 10.84 -4.21 -12.62
CA VAL A 99 11.21 -2.81 -12.34
C VAL A 99 10.28 -1.82 -13.05
N VAL A 100 9.78 -2.18 -14.24
CA VAL A 100 8.88 -1.30 -15.02
C VAL A 100 7.56 -1.12 -14.29
N GLN A 101 6.95 -2.22 -13.84
CA GLN A 101 5.71 -2.15 -13.09
C GLN A 101 5.92 -1.55 -11.70
N ALA A 102 7.06 -1.79 -11.04
CA ALA A 102 7.39 -1.14 -9.78
C ALA A 102 7.45 0.40 -9.90
N ARG A 103 8.10 0.93 -10.96
CA ARG A 103 8.13 2.37 -11.24
C ARG A 103 6.73 2.94 -11.50
N SER A 104 5.96 2.26 -12.35
CA SER A 104 4.57 2.66 -12.65
C SER A 104 3.71 2.72 -11.39
N ASN A 105 3.83 1.71 -10.52
CA ASN A 105 3.09 1.65 -9.27
C ASN A 105 3.59 2.69 -8.25
N LEU A 106 4.88 3.01 -8.19
CA LEU A 106 5.39 4.06 -7.31
C LEU A 106 4.85 5.45 -7.72
N GLU A 107 4.78 5.75 -9.01
CA GLU A 107 4.19 7.01 -9.48
C GLU A 107 2.69 7.07 -9.18
N LYS A 108 1.96 5.95 -9.34
CA LYS A 108 0.56 5.87 -8.91
C LYS A 108 0.38 6.03 -7.40
N PHE A 109 1.29 5.48 -6.60
CA PHE A 109 1.29 5.68 -5.14
C PHE A 109 1.41 7.16 -4.81
N LYS A 110 2.40 7.85 -5.39
CA LYS A 110 2.64 9.28 -5.16
C LYS A 110 1.46 10.15 -5.60
N SER A 111 0.80 9.82 -6.71
CA SER A 111 -0.38 10.57 -7.17
C SER A 111 -1.64 10.27 -6.34
N THR A 112 -1.82 9.02 -5.90
CA THR A 112 -2.98 8.60 -5.09
C THR A 112 -2.89 9.12 -3.65
N PHE A 113 -1.68 9.19 -3.10
CA PHE A 113 -1.39 9.60 -1.73
C PHE A 113 -0.49 10.84 -1.73
N ALA A 114 -0.94 11.90 -2.41
CA ALA A 114 -0.20 13.15 -2.53
C ALA A 114 0.29 13.67 -1.16
N ASP A 115 1.56 14.09 -1.12
CA ASP A 115 2.26 14.61 0.06
C ASP A 115 2.32 13.65 1.26
N LYS A 116 2.11 12.35 1.04
CA LYS A 116 2.23 11.31 2.06
C LYS A 116 3.36 10.34 1.75
N ASP A 117 3.96 9.84 2.81
CA ASP A 117 5.02 8.85 2.75
C ASP A 117 4.86 7.83 3.89
N LEU A 118 5.49 6.67 3.73
CA LEU A 118 5.66 5.69 4.80
C LEU A 118 7.10 5.74 5.28
N TYR A 119 7.30 5.64 6.58
CA TYR A 119 8.62 5.50 7.16
C TYR A 119 8.83 4.05 7.60
N TYR A 120 10.00 3.51 7.27
CA TYR A 120 10.46 2.25 7.82
C TYR A 120 10.82 2.41 9.31
N ALA A 121 11.02 1.30 10.02
CA ALA A 121 11.34 1.30 11.44
C ALA A 121 12.65 2.05 11.77
N ASP A 122 13.57 2.17 10.81
CA ASP A 122 14.82 2.92 10.93
C ASP A 122 14.66 4.42 10.58
N GLY A 123 13.43 4.89 10.35
CA GLY A 123 13.12 6.28 10.00
C GLY A 123 13.37 6.64 8.53
N SER A 124 13.82 5.70 7.69
CA SER A 124 13.99 5.96 6.28
C SER A 124 12.64 6.05 5.54
N SER A 125 12.58 6.93 4.54
CA SER A 125 11.42 7.16 3.69
C SER A 125 11.23 6.02 2.68
N PHE A 126 9.98 5.56 2.54
CA PHE A 126 9.61 4.58 1.52
C PHE A 126 9.78 5.14 0.12
N VAL A 127 9.24 6.34 -0.14
CA VAL A 127 9.33 6.98 -1.46
C VAL A 127 10.77 7.23 -1.86
N ASP A 128 11.59 7.86 -1.01
CA ASP A 128 13.00 8.12 -1.31
C ASP A 128 13.78 6.82 -1.55
N THR A 129 13.50 5.79 -0.76
CA THR A 129 14.15 4.49 -0.90
C THR A 129 13.80 3.85 -2.24
N MET A 130 12.53 3.81 -2.61
CA MET A 130 12.11 3.19 -3.86
C MET A 130 12.53 4.00 -5.08
N GLU A 131 12.52 5.34 -5.03
CA GLU A 131 13.02 6.17 -6.14
C GLU A 131 14.50 5.92 -6.42
N ILE A 132 15.31 5.69 -5.38
CA ILE A 132 16.71 5.31 -5.52
C ILE A 132 16.86 3.89 -6.06
N LEU A 133 16.19 2.91 -5.46
CA LEU A 133 16.31 1.50 -5.86
C LEU A 133 15.84 1.26 -7.29
N LEU A 134 14.84 2.02 -7.74
CA LEU A 134 14.31 1.96 -9.10
C LEU A 134 15.07 2.88 -10.08
N GLY A 135 16.13 3.57 -9.65
CA GLY A 135 16.94 4.44 -10.51
C GLY A 135 16.17 5.63 -11.10
N LEU A 136 15.18 6.15 -10.36
CA LEU A 136 14.40 7.36 -10.72
C LEU A 136 15.08 8.65 -10.27
N ARG A 137 16.02 8.57 -9.32
CA ARG A 137 16.91 9.67 -8.95
C ARG A 137 18.32 9.40 -9.45
N ASP A 138 18.96 10.43 -9.99
CA ASP A 138 20.38 10.37 -10.31
C ASP A 138 21.16 10.17 -9.00
N TYR A 139 22.03 9.17 -9.01
CA TYR A 139 22.90 8.87 -7.89
C TYR A 139 23.77 10.10 -7.53
N THR A 140 24.06 11.03 -8.45
CA THR A 140 24.80 12.28 -8.17
C THR A 140 24.19 13.14 -7.06
N ALA A 141 22.86 13.08 -6.83
CA ALA A 141 22.18 13.74 -5.71
C ALA A 141 22.57 13.17 -4.32
N LEU A 142 23.35 12.10 -4.29
CA LEU A 142 23.68 11.28 -3.11
C LEU A 142 25.18 11.40 -2.76
N GLY A 143 25.69 12.63 -2.73
CA GLY A 143 27.01 12.95 -2.19
C GLY A 143 27.09 12.72 -0.67
N GLN A 144 28.17 13.17 -0.02
CA GLN A 144 28.38 13.03 1.43
C GLN A 144 27.21 13.65 2.27
N PHE A 145 26.41 14.53 1.65
CA PHE A 145 25.23 15.21 2.18
C PHE A 145 23.92 14.74 1.53
N SER A 146 23.84 13.50 1.04
CA SER A 146 22.65 12.89 0.41
C SER A 146 21.34 13.41 1.03
N VAL A 147 20.58 14.19 0.26
CA VAL A 147 19.26 14.73 0.66
C VAL A 147 18.19 13.65 0.77
N ALA A 148 18.44 12.45 0.21
CA ALA A 148 17.51 11.33 0.30
C ALA A 148 17.54 10.68 1.70
N ASN A 149 16.35 10.54 2.30
CA ASN A 149 16.15 9.87 3.57
C ASN A 149 16.09 8.34 3.38
N VAL A 150 17.23 7.74 3.07
CA VAL A 150 17.39 6.27 2.94
C VAL A 150 18.33 5.70 3.99
N ASN A 151 18.21 4.40 4.26
CA ASN A 151 18.99 3.73 5.29
C ASN A 151 20.49 3.62 4.97
N GLY A 152 21.28 3.28 5.99
CA GLY A 152 22.74 3.21 5.92
C GLY A 152 23.27 2.16 4.92
N VAL A 153 22.54 1.05 4.75
CA VAL A 153 22.92 -0.04 3.84
C VAL A 153 22.79 0.40 2.38
N VAL A 154 21.65 1.00 2.01
CA VAL A 154 21.48 1.57 0.66
C VAL A 154 22.56 2.62 0.41
N LYS A 155 22.83 3.51 1.37
CA LYS A 155 23.92 4.50 1.27
C LYS A 155 25.31 3.87 1.09
N SER A 156 25.62 2.75 1.75
CA SER A 156 26.91 2.07 1.57
C SER A 156 27.02 1.39 0.20
N GLU A 157 25.96 0.72 -0.24
CA GLU A 157 25.93 0.05 -1.55
C GLU A 157 26.09 1.04 -2.70
N LEU A 158 25.40 2.19 -2.62
CA LEU A 158 25.55 3.26 -3.60
C LEU A 158 26.97 3.83 -3.65
N ARG A 159 27.63 4.01 -2.50
CA ARG A 159 29.04 4.44 -2.46
C ARG A 159 29.95 3.40 -3.08
N ARG A 160 29.72 2.10 -2.83
CA ARG A 160 30.48 1.00 -3.42
C ARG A 160 30.36 1.01 -4.95
N VAL A 161 29.15 1.13 -5.48
CA VAL A 161 28.89 1.14 -6.94
C VAL A 161 29.48 2.38 -7.64
N ARG A 162 29.78 3.46 -6.92
CA ARG A 162 30.52 4.60 -7.53
C ARG A 162 32.03 4.41 -7.54
N TYR A 163 32.56 3.65 -6.59
CA TYR A 163 33.99 3.49 -6.42
C TYR A 163 34.52 2.34 -7.28
N TRP A 164 34.53 2.56 -8.60
CA TRP A 164 35.28 1.71 -9.52
C TRP A 164 36.68 2.30 -9.69
N LYS A 165 37.71 1.51 -9.35
CA LYS A 165 39.11 1.81 -9.71
C LYS A 165 39.52 0.88 -10.84
N ALA A 166 40.06 1.45 -11.92
CA ALA A 166 40.79 0.69 -12.93
C ALA A 166 42.22 0.46 -12.44
N ASN A 167 42.77 -0.72 -12.71
CA ASN A 167 44.19 -1.02 -12.48
C ASN A 167 45.07 -0.42 -13.58
#